data_AF-A0A2N9MEZ8-F1
#
_entry.id   AF-A0A2N9MEZ8-F1
#
_cell.length_a   1.000
_cell.length_b   1.000
_cell.length_c   1.000
_cell.angle_alpha   90.00
_cell.angle_beta   90.00
_cell.angle_gamma   90.00
#
_symmetry.space_group_name_H-M   'P 1'
#
loop_
_entity.id
_entity.type
_entity.pdbx_description
1 polymer ?
#
loop_
_entity_poly.entity_id
_entity_poly.type
_entity_poly.pdbx_seq_one_letter_code
_entity_poly.pdbx_strand_id
1 'polypeptide(L)'
;MAIRSTQLSLFCSGLLALSGAVAHAQNCPSQGIRPGTYYIASALGDNRCLDRRTQDSNSIQFYFCNGQSDEQFQLESGDLGSGCYRIRAVYNGTSDPHFLDPVAGGLPGLALLIEADSGNLKSYYWRILKNANNTYSFINELNDESPNQQCMNRRDPDDQGRAQLLHCDFGDNRYQFWLASSKAELDKLKNQKAKPNKAPKK
;
A
#
# COMPACT_ATOMS: atom_id res chain seq x y z
N MET A 1 -8.54 8.52 82.28
CA MET A 1 -7.30 8.89 81.55
C MET A 1 -7.45 8.36 80.13
N ALA A 2 -7.90 9.22 79.21
CA ALA A 2 -8.23 8.83 77.84
C ALA A 2 -7.00 9.04 76.94
N ILE A 3 -6.51 7.98 76.31
CA ILE A 3 -5.47 8.06 75.28
C ILE A 3 -6.14 7.73 73.94
N ARG A 4 -6.15 8.74 73.08
CA ARG A 4 -6.68 8.72 71.72
C ARG A 4 -5.82 7.78 70.87
N SER A 5 -6.46 6.79 70.22
CA SER A 5 -5.83 6.00 69.16
C SER A 5 -6.21 6.63 67.82
N THR A 6 -5.22 7.27 67.19
CA THR A 6 -5.37 7.93 65.89
C THR A 6 -5.32 6.87 64.79
N GLN A 7 -6.40 6.74 64.02
CA GLN A 7 -6.41 5.94 62.81
C GLN A 7 -5.54 6.60 61.74
N LEU A 8 -4.60 5.85 61.17
CA LEU A 8 -3.84 6.23 59.99
C LEU A 8 -4.45 5.48 58.79
N SER A 9 -5.39 6.13 58.11
CA SER A 9 -5.96 5.64 56.84
C SER A 9 -4.97 5.91 55.71
N LEU A 10 -4.26 4.88 55.26
CA LEU A 10 -3.44 4.92 54.06
C LEU A 10 -4.37 4.85 52.84
N PHE A 11 -4.60 5.99 52.18
CA PHE A 11 -5.23 6.04 50.87
C PHE A 11 -4.23 5.51 49.83
N CYS A 12 -4.38 4.24 49.44
CA CYS A 12 -3.72 3.71 48.26
C CYS A 12 -4.50 4.20 47.03
N SER A 13 -4.15 5.39 46.52
CA SER A 13 -4.60 5.89 45.22
C SER A 13 -3.94 5.08 44.12
N GLY A 14 -4.46 3.87 43.88
CA GLY A 14 -4.18 3.08 42.69
C GLY A 14 -4.91 3.71 41.52
N LEU A 15 -4.31 4.72 40.90
CA LEU A 15 -4.74 5.22 39.60
C LEU A 15 -4.42 4.12 38.57
N LEU A 16 -5.36 3.19 38.34
CA LEU A 16 -5.33 2.38 37.14
C LEU A 16 -5.53 3.34 35.97
N ALA A 17 -4.43 3.77 35.36
CA ALA A 17 -4.47 4.27 34.01
C ALA A 17 -4.91 3.09 33.14
N LEU A 18 -6.22 3.00 32.86
CA LEU A 18 -6.67 2.34 31.64
C LEU A 18 -6.01 3.13 30.52
N SER A 19 -4.87 2.65 30.05
CA SER A 19 -4.41 2.94 28.70
C SER A 19 -5.47 2.36 27.77
N GLY A 20 -6.53 3.12 27.54
CA GLY A 20 -7.40 2.90 26.40
C GLY A 20 -6.50 3.03 25.19
N ALA A 21 -6.07 1.90 24.64
CA ALA A 21 -5.65 1.84 23.27
C ALA A 21 -6.86 2.36 22.49
N VAL A 22 -6.80 3.63 22.07
CA VAL A 22 -7.73 4.15 21.08
C VAL A 22 -7.43 3.31 19.86
N ALA A 23 -8.27 2.30 19.63
CA ALA A 23 -8.35 1.62 18.35
C ALA A 23 -8.64 2.73 17.34
N HIS A 24 -7.59 3.23 16.69
CA HIS A 24 -7.74 4.05 15.50
C HIS A 24 -8.39 3.12 14.50
N ALA A 25 -9.72 3.26 14.35
CA ALA A 25 -10.44 2.58 13.30
C ALA A 25 -9.80 3.02 11.97
N GLN A 26 -8.94 2.15 11.44
CA GLN A 26 -8.31 2.31 10.14
C GLN A 26 -9.41 2.34 9.09
N ASN A 27 -9.61 3.50 8.48
CA ASN A 27 -10.60 3.70 7.43
C ASN A 27 -10.04 3.19 6.10
N CYS A 28 -10.06 1.87 5.87
CA CYS A 28 -9.74 1.29 4.57
C CYS A 28 -10.98 0.79 3.82
N PRO A 29 -12.00 1.59 3.48
CA PRO A 29 -13.13 1.05 2.71
C PRO A 29 -12.61 0.50 1.37
N SER A 30 -12.49 -0.83 1.24
CA SER A 30 -12.14 -1.47 -0.02
C SER A 30 -13.16 -1.00 -1.05
N GLN A 31 -12.71 -0.35 -2.12
CA GLN A 31 -13.62 0.25 -3.10
C GLN A 31 -14.20 -0.79 -4.08
N GLY A 32 -14.56 -1.98 -3.58
CA GLY A 32 -15.19 -3.05 -4.37
C GLY A 32 -14.22 -3.81 -5.29
N ILE A 33 -12.91 -3.69 -5.09
CA ILE A 33 -11.93 -4.53 -5.80
C ILE A 33 -11.98 -5.92 -5.15
N ARG A 34 -12.25 -6.96 -5.95
CA ARG A 34 -12.24 -8.32 -5.42
C ARG A 34 -10.80 -8.75 -5.14
N PRO A 35 -10.52 -9.46 -4.04
CA PRO A 35 -9.26 -10.16 -3.89
C PRO A 35 -9.02 -11.07 -5.11
N GLY A 36 -7.79 -11.12 -5.60
CA GLY A 36 -7.45 -11.82 -6.84
C GLY A 36 -6.05 -11.49 -7.34
N THR A 37 -5.60 -12.21 -8.36
CA THR A 37 -4.36 -11.90 -9.07
C THR A 37 -4.60 -10.83 -10.11
N TYR A 38 -3.75 -9.80 -10.10
CA TYR A 38 -3.78 -8.70 -11.03
C TYR A 38 -2.40 -8.40 -11.60
N TYR A 39 -2.39 -7.88 -12.82
CA TYR A 39 -1.31 -7.08 -13.36
C TYR A 39 -1.60 -5.61 -13.04
N ILE A 40 -0.56 -4.87 -12.65
CA ILE A 40 -0.66 -3.44 -12.31
C ILE A 40 0.07 -2.65 -13.39
N ALA A 41 -0.67 -2.13 -14.38
CA ALA A 41 -0.08 -1.42 -15.52
C ALA A 41 -0.06 0.10 -15.30
N SER A 42 1.01 0.75 -15.73
CA SER A 42 1.20 2.20 -15.74
C SER A 42 0.11 2.89 -16.57
N ALA A 43 -0.51 3.94 -16.01
CA ALA A 43 -1.48 4.76 -16.72
C ALA A 43 -0.83 5.82 -17.64
N LEU A 44 0.50 5.80 -17.81
CA LEU A 44 1.20 6.68 -18.75
C LEU A 44 1.06 6.23 -20.22
N GLY A 45 0.61 5.00 -20.46
CA GLY A 45 0.31 4.47 -21.79
C GLY A 45 1.53 4.01 -22.58
N ASP A 46 2.58 3.56 -21.89
CA ASP A 46 3.89 3.24 -22.47
C ASP A 46 4.30 1.77 -22.28
N ASN A 47 3.32 0.88 -22.14
CA ASN A 47 3.50 -0.57 -22.03
C ASN A 47 4.34 -1.00 -20.82
N ARG A 48 4.17 -0.34 -19.67
CA ARG A 48 4.91 -0.65 -18.44
C ARG A 48 4.03 -1.22 -17.34
N CYS A 49 4.49 -2.28 -16.69
CA CYS A 49 3.79 -2.99 -15.60
C CYS A 49 4.68 -3.05 -14.37
N LEU A 50 4.05 -3.05 -13.19
CA LEU A 50 4.74 -3.41 -11.96
C LEU A 50 5.33 -4.81 -12.15
N ASP A 51 6.61 -4.94 -11.82
CA ASP A 51 7.43 -6.09 -12.17
C ASP A 51 8.42 -6.33 -11.04
N ARG A 52 8.49 -7.57 -10.57
CA ARG A 52 9.53 -8.01 -9.65
C ARG A 52 10.80 -8.28 -10.45
N ARG A 53 11.84 -7.51 -10.18
CA ARG A 53 13.10 -7.62 -10.89
C ARG A 53 13.75 -8.97 -10.60
N THR A 54 13.89 -9.80 -11.63
CA THR A 54 14.42 -11.17 -11.48
C THR A 54 15.90 -11.21 -11.10
N GLN A 55 16.68 -10.16 -11.43
CA GLN A 55 18.12 -10.11 -11.17
C GLN A 55 18.49 -10.05 -9.69
N ASP A 56 17.70 -9.36 -8.86
CA ASP A 56 17.92 -9.25 -7.42
C ASP A 56 16.77 -9.81 -6.57
N SER A 57 15.72 -10.31 -7.22
CA SER A 57 14.55 -10.99 -6.66
C SER A 57 13.72 -10.23 -5.63
N ASN A 58 14.17 -9.05 -5.19
CA ASN A 58 13.49 -8.25 -4.17
C ASN A 58 13.04 -6.89 -4.69
N SER A 59 13.70 -6.30 -5.70
CA SER A 59 13.35 -4.95 -6.14
C SER A 59 12.12 -4.93 -7.04
N ILE A 60 11.32 -3.86 -6.90
CA ILE A 60 10.18 -3.59 -7.78
C ILE A 60 10.50 -2.46 -8.76
N GLN A 61 10.08 -2.69 -9.99
CA GLN A 61 10.25 -1.77 -11.11
C GLN A 61 8.97 -1.72 -11.96
N PHE A 62 8.94 -0.78 -12.89
CA PHE A 62 8.00 -0.70 -14.00
C PHE A 62 8.72 -1.15 -15.27
N TYR A 63 8.52 -2.40 -15.65
CA TYR A 63 9.15 -3.01 -16.81
C TYR A 63 8.13 -3.29 -17.93
N PHE A 64 8.59 -3.74 -19.10
CA PHE A 64 7.72 -3.96 -20.24
C PHE A 64 6.69 -5.07 -19.98
N CYS A 65 5.41 -4.71 -19.98
CA CYS A 65 4.30 -5.63 -19.79
C CYS A 65 4.37 -6.81 -20.77
N ASN A 66 4.62 -8.01 -20.25
CA ASN A 66 4.73 -9.24 -21.02
C ASN A 66 3.78 -10.35 -20.53
N GLY A 67 3.14 -10.18 -19.38
CA GLY A 67 2.19 -11.10 -18.78
C GLY A 67 2.81 -12.26 -18.00
N GLN A 68 4.13 -12.21 -17.73
CA GLN A 68 4.85 -13.23 -16.97
C GLN A 68 4.44 -13.22 -15.49
N SER A 69 4.92 -14.20 -14.72
CA SER A 69 4.52 -14.41 -13.32
C SER A 69 5.14 -13.43 -12.33
N ASP A 70 6.25 -12.79 -12.70
CA ASP A 70 6.90 -11.68 -11.99
C ASP A 70 6.14 -10.34 -12.10
N GLU A 71 5.18 -10.25 -13.03
CA GLU A 71 4.26 -9.11 -13.17
C GLU A 71 2.89 -9.35 -12.49
N GLN A 72 2.71 -10.50 -11.83
CA GLN A 72 1.46 -10.91 -11.20
C GLN A 72 1.50 -10.68 -9.70
N PHE A 73 0.53 -9.94 -9.20
CA PHE A 73 0.37 -9.62 -7.79
C PHE A 73 -1.00 -10.04 -7.28
N GLN A 74 -1.01 -10.82 -6.21
CA GLN A 74 -2.22 -11.23 -5.53
C GLN A 74 -2.61 -10.14 -4.53
N LEU A 75 -3.79 -9.55 -4.73
CA LEU A 75 -4.44 -8.71 -3.74
C LEU A 75 -5.14 -9.61 -2.73
N GLU A 76 -4.70 -9.55 -1.48
CA GLU A 76 -5.24 -10.30 -0.36
C GLU A 76 -5.94 -9.35 0.59
N SER A 77 -7.13 -9.72 1.08
CA SER A 77 -7.79 -8.95 2.13
C SER A 77 -6.90 -8.94 3.36
N GLY A 78 -6.58 -7.76 3.88
CA GLY A 78 -5.83 -7.64 5.13
C GLY A 78 -6.68 -8.02 6.34
N ASP A 79 -6.11 -8.80 7.26
CA ASP A 79 -6.77 -9.26 8.49
C ASP A 79 -7.04 -8.15 9.53
N LEU A 80 -6.69 -6.89 9.25
CA LEU A 80 -6.94 -5.76 10.16
C LEU A 80 -8.41 -5.32 10.21
N GLY A 81 -9.34 -6.07 9.62
CA GLY A 81 -10.78 -5.76 9.62
C GLY A 81 -11.13 -4.44 8.93
N SER A 82 -10.17 -3.84 8.22
CA SER A 82 -10.23 -2.45 7.79
C SER A 82 -10.66 -2.27 6.34
N GLY A 83 -10.51 -3.31 5.49
CA GLY A 83 -10.73 -3.27 4.04
C GLY A 83 -9.49 -2.83 3.23
N CYS A 84 -8.32 -2.87 3.85
CA CYS A 84 -7.01 -2.73 3.19
C CYS A 84 -6.58 -4.03 2.50
N TYR A 85 -5.64 -3.92 1.56
CA TYR A 85 -5.02 -5.07 0.89
C TYR A 85 -3.58 -5.28 1.34
N ARG A 86 -3.17 -6.54 1.41
CA ARG A 86 -1.78 -6.92 1.23
C ARG A 86 -1.57 -7.27 -0.24
N ILE A 87 -0.40 -6.93 -0.77
CA ILE A 87 -0.08 -7.14 -2.20
C ILE A 87 1.07 -8.13 -2.27
N ARG A 88 0.76 -9.40 -2.53
CA ARG A 88 1.74 -10.49 -2.57
C ARG A 88 2.25 -10.70 -3.99
N ALA A 89 3.57 -10.84 -4.16
CA ALA A 89 4.12 -11.31 -5.43
C ALA A 89 3.72 -12.78 -5.67
N VAL A 90 3.13 -13.09 -6.83
CA VAL A 90 2.73 -14.47 -7.16
C VAL A 90 3.96 -15.36 -7.34
N TYR A 91 4.97 -14.86 -8.04
CA TYR A 91 6.27 -15.48 -8.10
C TYR A 91 7.24 -14.68 -7.23
N ASN A 92 7.94 -15.34 -6.32
CA ASN A 92 8.98 -14.74 -5.47
C ASN A 92 10.24 -15.62 -5.34
N GLY A 93 10.27 -16.80 -5.98
CA GLY A 93 11.42 -17.71 -5.94
C GLY A 93 11.56 -18.49 -4.63
N THR A 94 10.64 -18.35 -3.68
CA THR A 94 10.66 -19.01 -2.36
C THR A 94 9.29 -19.63 -2.03
N SER A 95 9.21 -20.44 -0.97
CA SER A 95 7.93 -20.93 -0.43
C SER A 95 7.20 -19.87 0.38
N ASP A 96 7.94 -18.95 1.01
CA ASP A 96 7.38 -17.99 1.95
C ASP A 96 6.76 -16.81 1.21
N PRO A 97 5.59 -16.29 1.66
CA PRO A 97 4.95 -15.18 0.99
C PRO A 97 5.79 -13.92 1.13
N HIS A 98 5.90 -13.16 0.03
CA HIS A 98 6.56 -11.86 0.04
C HIS A 98 5.63 -10.78 -0.48
N PHE A 99 5.63 -9.64 0.21
CA PHE A 99 4.66 -8.57 0.03
C PHE A 99 5.31 -7.27 -0.37
N LEU A 100 4.57 -6.45 -1.11
CA LEU A 100 4.96 -5.09 -1.47
C LEU A 100 5.14 -4.25 -0.21
N ASP A 101 6.37 -3.79 0.00
CA ASP A 101 6.80 -3.07 1.19
C ASP A 101 7.69 -1.87 0.80
N PRO A 102 7.43 -0.67 1.35
CA PRO A 102 8.36 0.45 1.23
C PRO A 102 9.64 0.23 2.04
N VAL A 103 10.80 0.53 1.44
CA VAL A 103 12.09 0.44 2.15
C VAL A 103 12.12 1.30 3.42
N ALA A 104 12.77 0.78 4.47
CA ALA A 104 13.18 1.53 5.67
C ALA A 104 12.05 2.34 6.35
N GLY A 105 10.83 1.81 6.37
CA GLY A 105 9.72 2.49 7.03
C GLY A 105 9.18 3.70 6.26
N GLY A 106 9.32 3.73 4.93
CA GLY A 106 8.51 4.58 4.05
C GLY A 106 8.83 6.07 4.09
N LEU A 107 10.11 6.46 4.10
CA LEU A 107 10.46 7.85 3.77
C LEU A 107 10.10 8.15 2.30
N PRO A 108 9.62 9.37 1.97
CA PRO A 108 9.32 9.74 0.59
C PRO A 108 10.52 9.58 -0.35
N GLY A 109 10.30 9.08 -1.55
CA GLY A 109 11.32 8.84 -2.57
C GLY A 109 12.06 7.51 -2.43
N LEU A 110 11.73 6.69 -1.42
CA LEU A 110 12.32 5.37 -1.27
C LEU A 110 11.66 4.33 -2.19
N ALA A 111 12.46 3.35 -2.58
CA ALA A 111 12.03 2.25 -3.43
C ALA A 111 10.95 1.40 -2.75
N LEU A 112 10.15 0.71 -3.56
CA LEU A 112 9.35 -0.42 -3.13
C LEU A 112 10.11 -1.72 -3.36
N LEU A 113 9.96 -2.66 -2.43
CA LEU A 113 10.51 -4.01 -2.49
C LEU A 113 9.41 -5.05 -2.32
N ILE A 114 9.78 -6.30 -2.57
CA ILE A 114 9.05 -7.50 -2.17
C ILE A 114 9.82 -8.13 -1.02
N GLU A 115 9.26 -8.04 0.17
CA GLU A 115 9.90 -8.48 1.42
C GLU A 115 9.15 -9.66 2.02
N ALA A 116 9.90 -10.56 2.66
CA ALA A 116 9.33 -11.70 3.36
C ALA A 116 8.35 -11.19 4.44
N ASP A 117 7.25 -11.93 4.63
CA ASP A 117 6.25 -11.57 5.64
C ASP A 117 6.85 -11.53 7.06
N SER A 118 6.95 -10.32 7.62
CA SER A 118 7.37 -10.10 9.01
C SER A 118 6.19 -9.85 9.96
N GLY A 119 4.95 -10.03 9.48
CA GLY A 119 3.71 -9.91 10.26
C GLY A 119 2.90 -8.65 9.95
N ASN A 120 2.05 -8.25 10.91
CA ASN A 120 1.05 -7.20 10.75
C ASN A 120 1.61 -5.77 10.88
N LEU A 121 2.63 -5.44 10.08
CA LEU A 121 3.16 -4.08 9.99
C LEU A 121 2.32 -3.25 9.03
N LYS A 122 2.02 -2.00 9.41
CA LYS A 122 1.26 -1.04 8.56
C LYS A 122 1.85 -0.88 7.16
N SER A 123 3.16 -1.07 7.00
CA SER A 123 3.86 -0.94 5.71
C SER A 123 3.42 -1.97 4.66
N TYR A 124 2.91 -3.14 5.07
CA TYR A 124 2.36 -4.15 4.16
C TYR A 124 0.90 -3.92 3.75
N TYR A 125 0.23 -2.91 4.31
CA TYR A 125 -1.17 -2.64 4.04
C TYR A 125 -1.32 -1.44 3.11
N TRP A 126 -2.19 -1.62 2.12
CA TRP A 126 -2.43 -0.68 1.06
C TRP A 126 -3.93 -0.40 0.90
N ARG A 127 -4.32 0.87 0.93
CA ARG A 127 -5.61 1.30 0.41
C ARG A 127 -5.51 1.44 -1.10
N ILE A 128 -6.47 0.86 -1.81
CA ILE A 128 -6.56 0.98 -3.26
C ILE A 128 -7.83 1.77 -3.60
N LEU A 129 -7.66 2.99 -4.10
CA LEU A 129 -8.75 3.90 -4.45
C LEU A 129 -9.02 3.83 -5.95
N LYS A 130 -10.29 3.73 -6.33
CA LYS A 130 -10.70 3.84 -7.73
C LYS A 130 -10.89 5.31 -8.09
N ASN A 131 -10.21 5.74 -9.15
CA ASN A 131 -10.27 7.10 -9.65
C ASN A 131 -11.45 7.30 -10.62
N ALA A 132 -11.87 8.56 -10.81
CA ALA A 132 -12.97 8.91 -11.72
C ALA A 132 -12.71 8.53 -13.18
N ASN A 133 -11.44 8.44 -13.58
CA ASN A 133 -11.01 7.98 -14.90
C ASN A 133 -10.83 6.45 -15.01
N ASN A 134 -11.31 5.69 -14.02
CA ASN A 134 -11.22 4.23 -13.89
C ASN A 134 -9.81 3.65 -13.66
N THR A 135 -8.80 4.48 -13.44
CA THR A 135 -7.53 4.00 -12.89
C THR A 135 -7.62 3.79 -11.38
N TYR A 136 -6.54 3.31 -10.78
CA TYR A 136 -6.42 3.08 -9.36
C TYR A 136 -5.17 3.77 -8.80
N SER A 137 -5.26 4.23 -7.56
CA SER A 137 -4.14 4.74 -6.79
C SER A 137 -3.94 3.88 -5.55
N PHE A 138 -2.68 3.61 -5.21
CA PHE A 138 -2.29 2.73 -4.10
C PHE A 138 -1.66 3.59 -3.02
N ILE A 139 -2.31 3.69 -1.87
CA ILE A 139 -1.87 4.47 -0.72
C ILE A 139 -1.35 3.50 0.33
N ASN A 140 -0.15 3.74 0.83
CA ASN A 140 0.42 2.91 1.89
C ASN A 140 -0.09 3.35 3.27
N GLU A 141 -0.38 2.39 4.15
CA GLU A 141 -0.94 2.68 5.48
C GLU A 141 0.10 3.10 6.52
N LEU A 142 1.40 3.06 6.20
CA LEU A 142 2.44 3.49 7.12
C LEU A 142 2.35 4.98 7.44
N ASN A 143 1.88 5.79 6.48
CA ASN A 143 1.70 7.24 6.58
C ASN A 143 0.30 7.63 6.04
N ASP A 144 -0.76 7.16 6.70
CA ASP A 144 -2.15 7.26 6.24
C ASP A 144 -2.84 8.62 6.52
N GLU A 145 -2.27 9.42 7.43
CA GLU A 145 -2.81 10.73 7.82
C GLU A 145 -2.55 11.82 6.76
N SER A 146 -3.61 12.52 6.36
CA SER A 146 -3.50 13.75 5.57
C SER A 146 -2.77 14.83 6.37
N PRO A 147 -1.87 15.64 5.77
CA PRO A 147 -1.53 15.71 4.34
C PRO A 147 -0.40 14.76 3.91
N ASN A 148 0.08 13.90 4.80
CA ASN A 148 1.30 13.11 4.61
C ASN A 148 1.05 11.77 3.89
N GLN A 149 -0.10 11.64 3.22
CA GLN A 149 -0.44 10.42 2.49
C GLN A 149 0.59 10.13 1.42
N GLN A 150 1.10 8.90 1.46
CA GLN A 150 2.07 8.44 0.50
C GLN A 150 1.50 7.36 -0.40
N CYS A 151 1.73 7.54 -1.70
CA CYS A 151 1.23 6.69 -2.76
C CYS A 151 2.37 6.00 -3.49
N MET A 152 2.10 4.80 -3.99
CA MET A 152 2.94 4.21 -5.01
C MET A 152 3.00 5.17 -6.21
N ASN A 153 4.23 5.43 -6.63
CA ASN A 153 4.54 6.28 -7.74
C ASN A 153 5.50 5.55 -8.67
N ARG A 154 5.29 5.75 -9.96
CA ARG A 154 6.31 5.46 -10.95
C ARG A 154 7.21 6.69 -11.11
N ARG A 155 8.49 6.57 -10.75
CA ARG A 155 9.47 7.63 -10.99
C ARG A 155 9.67 7.85 -12.50
N ASP A 156 10.13 9.04 -12.88
CA ASP A 156 10.26 9.45 -14.28
C ASP A 156 10.93 8.37 -15.17
N PRO A 157 10.58 8.33 -16.48
CA PRO A 157 11.04 7.30 -17.42
C PRO A 157 12.56 7.10 -17.45
N ASP A 158 13.33 8.14 -17.10
CA ASP A 158 14.79 8.15 -17.13
C ASP A 158 15.44 7.40 -15.94
N ASP A 159 14.69 7.09 -14.87
CA ASP A 159 15.20 6.38 -13.69
C ASP A 159 14.90 4.87 -13.72
N GLN A 160 15.00 4.27 -14.91
CA GLN A 160 14.78 2.84 -15.17
C GLN A 160 13.40 2.31 -14.73
N GLY A 161 12.43 3.20 -14.51
CA GLY A 161 11.08 2.82 -14.10
C GLY A 161 10.96 2.35 -12.66
N ARG A 162 11.83 2.76 -11.73
CA ARG A 162 11.69 2.37 -10.31
C ARG A 162 10.29 2.68 -9.76
N ALA A 163 9.71 1.73 -9.03
CA ALA A 163 8.53 2.00 -8.19
C ALA A 163 8.97 2.54 -6.83
N GLN A 164 8.30 3.58 -6.36
CA GLN A 164 8.66 4.27 -5.13
C GLN A 164 7.44 4.71 -4.34
N LEU A 165 7.66 5.08 -3.08
CA LEU A 165 6.65 5.69 -2.23
C LEU A 165 6.87 7.21 -2.20
N LEU A 166 5.87 8.03 -2.57
CA LEU A 166 5.99 9.49 -2.55
C LEU A 166 4.68 10.14 -2.08
N HIS A 167 4.71 11.42 -1.69
CA HIS A 167 3.48 12.16 -1.39
C HIS A 167 2.49 12.04 -2.54
N CYS A 168 1.24 11.68 -2.22
CA CYS A 168 0.20 11.43 -3.21
C CYS A 168 -0.08 12.68 -4.05
N ASP A 169 -0.05 12.52 -5.38
CA ASP A 169 -0.64 13.48 -6.32
C ASP A 169 -1.62 12.73 -7.23
N PHE A 170 -2.91 12.73 -6.84
CA PHE A 170 -3.97 12.04 -7.57
C PHE A 170 -4.30 12.69 -8.94
N GLY A 171 -3.78 13.89 -9.21
CA GLY A 171 -3.90 14.55 -10.50
C GLY A 171 -2.86 14.08 -11.52
N ASP A 172 -1.72 13.56 -11.04
CA ASP A 172 -0.62 13.09 -11.87
C ASP A 172 -0.79 11.60 -12.23
N ASN A 173 -0.67 11.28 -13.52
CA ASN A 173 -0.80 9.92 -14.03
C ASN A 173 0.32 8.98 -13.55
N ARG A 174 1.42 9.49 -12.98
CA ARG A 174 2.49 8.67 -12.36
C ARG A 174 2.03 7.94 -11.09
N TYR A 175 0.90 8.33 -10.50
CA TYR A 175 0.27 7.72 -9.31
C TYR A 175 -0.98 6.91 -9.66
N GLN A 176 -1.18 6.65 -10.95
CA GLN A 176 -2.38 6.04 -11.47
C GLN A 176 -2.02 4.78 -12.25
N PHE A 177 -2.80 3.74 -12.02
CA PHE A 177 -2.53 2.42 -12.58
C PHE A 177 -3.81 1.75 -13.05
N TRP A 178 -3.69 0.94 -14.09
CA TRP A 178 -4.72 0.03 -14.53
C TRP A 178 -4.55 -1.30 -13.78
N LEU A 179 -5.67 -1.87 -13.33
CA LEU A 179 -5.71 -3.23 -12.81
C LEU A 179 -6.28 -4.15 -13.88
N ALA A 180 -5.51 -5.16 -14.28
CA ALA A 180 -5.97 -6.19 -15.20
C ALA A 180 -5.98 -7.56 -14.50
N SER A 181 -7.13 -8.23 -14.45
CA SER A 181 -7.25 -9.56 -13.81
C SER A 181 -6.90 -10.71 -14.75
N SER A 182 -6.47 -10.41 -15.98
CA SER A 182 -6.07 -11.40 -16.99
C SER A 182 -5.12 -10.79 -18.00
N LYS A 183 -4.33 -11.64 -18.68
CA LYS A 183 -3.46 -11.20 -19.78
C LYS A 183 -4.24 -10.53 -20.92
N ALA A 184 -5.43 -11.04 -21.23
CA ALA A 184 -6.28 -10.45 -22.27
C ALA A 184 -6.78 -9.04 -21.91
N GLU A 185 -7.02 -8.77 -20.63
CA GLU A 185 -7.33 -7.42 -20.15
C GLU A 185 -6.07 -6.54 -20.13
N LEU A 186 -4.92 -7.09 -19.72
CA LEU A 186 -3.64 -6.39 -19.75
C LEU A 186 -3.30 -5.90 -21.17
N ASP A 187 -3.48 -6.75 -22.18
CA ASP A 187 -3.21 -6.41 -23.58
C ASP A 187 -4.09 -5.25 -24.08
N LYS A 188 -5.28 -5.05 -23.50
CA LYS A 188 -6.13 -3.88 -23.79
C LYS A 188 -5.64 -2.62 -23.08
N LEU A 189 -5.13 -2.75 -21.85
CA LEU A 189 -4.86 -1.61 -20.95
C LEU A 189 -3.42 -1.08 -21.02
N LYS A 190 -2.42 -1.92 -21.32
CA LYS A 190 -0.98 -1.58 -21.18
C LYS A 190 -0.49 -0.38 -22.00
N ASN A 191 -1.19 -0.06 -23.10
CA ASN A 191 -0.89 1.10 -23.95
C ASN A 191 -1.86 2.27 -23.72
N GLN A 192 -2.80 2.16 -22.78
CA GLN A 192 -3.79 3.20 -22.53
C GLN A 192 -3.21 4.26 -21.60
N LYS A 193 -3.11 5.48 -22.12
CA LYS A 193 -2.85 6.66 -21.30
C LYS A 193 -4.14 7.11 -20.62
N ALA A 194 -4.11 7.25 -19.30
CA ALA A 194 -5.26 7.76 -18.56
C ALA A 194 -5.53 9.23 -18.91
N LYS A 195 -6.81 9.57 -18.97
CA LYS A 195 -7.25 10.96 -19.03
C LYS A 195 -6.91 11.62 -17.69
N PRO A 196 -6.44 12.88 -17.67
CA PRO A 196 -6.19 13.58 -16.41
C PRO A 196 -7.41 13.52 -15.51
N ASN A 197 -7.22 13.18 -14.23
CA ASN A 197 -8.24 13.41 -13.23
C ASN A 197 -8.42 14.93 -13.13
N LYS A 198 -9.62 15.44 -13.45
CA LYS A 198 -9.92 16.84 -13.15
C LYS A 198 -9.79 16.99 -11.64
N ALA A 199 -8.92 17.90 -11.19
CA ALA A 199 -8.85 18.26 -9.78
C ALA A 199 -10.28 18.50 -9.27
N PRO A 200 -10.65 18.00 -8.08
CA PRO A 200 -11.94 18.33 -7.49
C PRO A 200 -12.05 19.85 -7.48
N LYS A 201 -13.12 20.38 -8.09
CA LYS A 201 -13.41 21.81 -8.01
C LYS A 201 -13.53 22.14 -6.52
N LYS A 202 -12.68 23.04 -6.04
CA LYS A 202 -12.81 23.63 -4.69
C LYS A 202 -14.15 24.32 -4.55
#